data_AF-A0A154PML1-F1
#
_entry.id   AF-A0A154PML1-F1
#
_cell.length_a   1.000
_cell.length_b   1.000
_cell.length_c   1.000
_cell.angle_alpha   90.00
_cell.angle_beta   90.00
_cell.angle_gamma   90.00
#
_symmetry.space_group_name_H-M   'P 1'
#
loop_
_entity.id
_entity.type
_entity.pdbx_description
1 polymer ?
#
loop_
_entity_poly.entity_id
_entity_poly.type
_entity_poly.pdbx_seq_one_letter_code
_entity_poly.pdbx_strand_id
1 'polypeptide(L)'
;AHERQRRAEALLQEGRFEEAAKCHETVASLLGEAHAQLESNYVHLKTSSLSSQTPPTVITSFNSLVTVESLALQRDYHKRQAAVVRMKQAQYEEYKATLENQQKEILSKQAPKQLEKDTTELPVDKFDGSLRQAIYRTIEEQDSLLGLISLPNNEDKAFKHPKDTGTVIEELKTVNCQLRCLVGSLLSQLEAKEEEVRQLTEQLHAASVSPNDDTRLDNPHSLRLAPLPPLTPLEMPLFDFTST
;
A
#
# COMPACT_ATOMS: atom_id res chain seq x y z
N ALA A 1 16.28 -7.06 -22.43
CA ALA A 1 15.66 -7.73 -21.26
C ALA A 1 15.90 -6.94 -19.97
N HIS A 2 17.15 -6.82 -19.49
CA HIS A 2 17.48 -6.16 -18.22
C HIS A 2 17.00 -4.71 -18.08
N GLU A 3 17.01 -3.92 -19.15
CA GLU A 3 16.46 -2.55 -19.13
C GLU A 3 14.96 -2.55 -18.75
N ARG A 4 14.18 -3.43 -19.35
CA ARG A 4 12.74 -3.56 -19.05
C ARG A 4 12.49 -4.14 -17.65
N GLN A 5 13.38 -4.98 -17.14
CA GLN A 5 13.31 -5.42 -15.75
C GLN A 5 13.49 -4.24 -14.78
N ARG A 6 14.51 -3.40 -14.97
CA ARG A 6 14.70 -2.19 -14.15
C ARG A 6 13.50 -1.24 -14.24
N ARG A 7 12.94 -1.09 -15.43
CA ARG A 7 11.70 -0.30 -15.63
C ARG A 7 10.51 -0.90 -14.87
N ALA A 8 10.36 -2.22 -14.85
CA ALA A 8 9.30 -2.87 -14.09
C ALA A 8 9.43 -2.61 -12.58
N GLU A 9 10.65 -2.63 -12.04
CA GLU A 9 10.93 -2.34 -10.64
C GLU A 9 10.54 -0.89 -10.27
N ALA A 10 10.87 0.09 -11.11
CA ALA A 10 10.45 1.48 -10.92
C ALA A 10 8.91 1.63 -10.94
N LEU A 11 8.24 0.97 -11.89
CA LEU A 11 6.77 1.00 -11.99
C LEU A 11 6.08 0.36 -10.78
N LEU A 12 6.70 -0.67 -10.17
CA LEU A 12 6.19 -1.27 -8.94
C LEU A 12 6.29 -0.32 -7.74
N GLN A 13 7.35 0.49 -7.66
CA GLN A 13 7.47 1.52 -6.62
C GLN A 13 6.42 2.64 -6.79
N GLU A 14 6.05 2.96 -8.03
CA GLU A 14 4.98 3.90 -8.36
C GLU A 14 3.56 3.31 -8.19
N GLY A 15 3.42 2.02 -7.85
CA GLY A 15 2.12 1.35 -7.74
C GLY A 15 1.44 1.03 -9.10
N ARG A 16 2.17 1.16 -10.21
CA ARG A 16 1.67 0.92 -11.58
C ARG A 16 1.81 -0.55 -11.96
N PHE A 17 1.01 -1.40 -11.31
CA PHE A 17 1.12 -2.86 -11.44
C PHE A 17 0.89 -3.38 -12.87
N GLU A 18 -0.08 -2.83 -13.59
CA GLU A 18 -0.40 -3.23 -14.97
C GLU A 18 0.79 -3.05 -15.93
N GLU A 19 1.48 -1.92 -15.84
CA GLU A 19 2.63 -1.62 -16.68
C GLU A 19 3.87 -2.42 -16.28
N ALA A 20 4.05 -2.65 -14.98
CA ALA A 20 5.10 -3.52 -14.48
C ALA A 20 4.92 -4.98 -14.96
N ALA A 21 3.68 -5.50 -14.93
CA ALA A 21 3.35 -6.82 -15.47
C ALA A 21 3.68 -6.90 -16.96
N LYS A 22 3.25 -5.92 -17.76
CA LYS A 22 3.57 -5.83 -19.19
C LYS A 22 5.07 -5.81 -19.46
N CYS A 23 5.85 -5.11 -18.63
CA CYS A 23 7.30 -5.11 -18.76
C CYS A 23 7.88 -6.53 -18.60
N HIS A 24 7.45 -7.28 -17.58
CA HIS A 24 7.89 -8.67 -17.39
C HIS A 24 7.42 -9.62 -18.51
N GLU A 25 6.20 -9.47 -19.02
CA GLU A 25 5.72 -10.24 -20.18
C GLU A 25 6.54 -9.97 -21.43
N THR A 26 6.85 -8.70 -21.68
CA THR A 26 7.68 -8.32 -22.82
C THR A 26 9.09 -8.88 -22.70
N VAL A 27 9.65 -8.92 -21.48
CA VAL A 27 10.94 -9.59 -21.25
C VAL A 27 10.83 -11.09 -21.51
N ALA A 28 9.77 -11.75 -21.07
CA ALA A 28 9.55 -13.17 -21.34
C ALA A 28 9.41 -13.46 -22.85
N SER A 29 8.76 -12.57 -23.63
CA SER A 29 8.69 -12.69 -25.10
C SER A 29 10.08 -12.61 -25.73
N LEU A 30 10.85 -11.58 -25.40
CA LEU A 30 12.20 -11.40 -25.93
C LEU A 30 13.14 -12.55 -25.60
N LEU A 31 13.07 -13.08 -24.37
CA LEU A 31 13.86 -14.25 -23.97
C LEU A 31 13.41 -15.52 -24.71
N GLY A 32 12.11 -15.66 -24.97
CA GLY A 32 11.56 -16.74 -25.79
C GLY A 32 12.02 -16.68 -27.24
N GLU A 33 12.04 -15.49 -27.84
CA GLU A 33 12.54 -15.26 -29.19
C GLU A 33 14.04 -15.58 -29.29
N ALA A 34 14.84 -15.10 -28.32
CA ALA A 34 16.27 -15.40 -28.26
C ALA A 34 16.54 -16.91 -28.10
N HIS A 35 15.75 -17.60 -27.27
CA HIS A 35 15.82 -19.05 -27.10
C HIS A 35 15.54 -19.78 -28.41
N ALA A 36 14.45 -19.43 -29.11
CA ALA A 36 14.08 -20.07 -30.38
C ALA A 36 15.14 -19.85 -31.48
N GLN A 37 15.74 -18.65 -31.55
CA GLN A 37 16.84 -18.38 -32.47
C GLN A 37 18.08 -19.23 -32.15
N LEU A 38 18.42 -19.37 -30.86
CA LEU A 38 19.57 -20.15 -30.43
C LEU A 38 19.38 -21.66 -30.70
N GLU A 39 18.19 -22.19 -30.44
CA GLU A 39 17.84 -23.57 -30.76
C GLU A 39 17.88 -23.84 -32.27
N SER A 40 17.33 -22.92 -33.08
CA SER A 40 17.37 -23.05 -34.54
C SER A 40 18.81 -23.07 -35.07
N ASN A 41 19.68 -22.19 -34.57
CA ASN A 41 21.09 -22.15 -34.93
C ASN A 41 21.82 -23.43 -34.51
N TYR A 42 21.55 -23.95 -33.31
CA TYR A 42 22.14 -25.20 -32.81
C TYR A 42 21.76 -26.41 -33.69
N VAL A 43 20.50 -26.51 -34.12
CA VAL A 43 20.03 -27.56 -35.05
C VAL A 43 20.71 -27.45 -36.42
N HIS A 44 20.91 -26.23 -36.92
CA HIS A 44 21.61 -25.98 -38.19
C HIS A 44 23.10 -26.38 -38.12
N LEU A 45 23.80 -25.99 -37.04
CA LEU A 45 25.19 -26.38 -36.80
C LEU A 45 25.36 -27.91 -36.75
N LYS A 46 24.42 -28.62 -36.13
CA LYS A 46 24.46 -30.09 -36.00
C LYS A 46 24.20 -30.80 -37.33
N THR A 47 23.40 -30.24 -38.24
CA THR A 47 23.18 -30.83 -39.57
C THR A 47 24.33 -30.55 -40.53
N SER A 48 24.98 -29.39 -40.43
CA SER A 48 26.18 -29.05 -41.23
C SER A 48 27.44 -29.80 -40.79
N SER A 49 27.60 -30.11 -39.50
CA SER A 49 28.79 -30.78 -38.96
C SER A 49 28.92 -32.25 -39.33
N LEU A 50 27.85 -32.93 -39.76
CA LEU A 50 27.93 -34.29 -40.31
C LEU A 50 28.68 -34.34 -41.66
N SER A 51 28.90 -33.19 -42.30
CA SER A 51 29.51 -33.09 -43.63
C SER A 51 31.00 -32.69 -43.63
N SER A 52 31.61 -32.30 -42.51
CA SER A 52 32.98 -31.79 -42.52
C SER A 52 33.78 -32.12 -41.25
N GLN A 53 34.91 -32.82 -41.42
CA GLN A 53 35.86 -33.19 -40.38
C GLN A 53 36.69 -31.97 -39.93
N THR A 54 36.31 -31.25 -38.88
CA THR A 54 37.21 -30.33 -38.15
C THR A 54 36.85 -30.25 -36.66
N PRO A 55 37.81 -30.33 -35.72
CA PRO A 55 37.57 -30.15 -34.29
C PRO A 55 37.96 -28.71 -33.84
N PRO A 56 36.96 -27.90 -33.41
CA PRO A 56 36.89 -27.45 -32.01
C PRO A 56 35.43 -27.33 -31.47
N THR A 57 34.48 -28.08 -32.06
CA THR A 57 33.02 -27.91 -31.90
C THR A 57 32.45 -28.29 -30.52
N VAL A 58 33.21 -28.99 -29.68
CA VAL A 58 32.68 -29.57 -28.43
C VAL A 58 32.47 -28.50 -27.35
N ILE A 59 33.39 -27.55 -27.19
CA ILE A 59 33.32 -26.53 -26.12
C ILE A 59 32.22 -25.49 -26.43
N THR A 60 32.03 -25.13 -27.70
CA THR A 60 30.95 -24.22 -28.12
C THR A 60 29.58 -24.86 -27.95
N SER A 61 29.46 -26.18 -28.14
CA SER A 61 28.21 -26.92 -27.92
C SER A 61 27.77 -26.93 -26.45
N PHE A 62 28.70 -27.09 -25.50
CA PHE A 62 28.36 -27.07 -24.07
C PHE A 62 27.92 -25.68 -23.60
N ASN A 63 28.63 -24.62 -24.02
CA ASN A 63 28.23 -23.25 -23.70
C ASN A 63 26.87 -22.88 -24.33
N SER A 64 26.57 -23.40 -25.53
CA SER A 64 25.26 -23.22 -26.17
C SER A 64 24.15 -23.88 -25.35
N LEU A 65 24.33 -25.11 -24.87
CA LEU A 65 23.33 -25.80 -24.07
C LEU A 65 23.03 -25.08 -22.75
N VAL A 66 24.09 -24.68 -22.02
CA VAL A 66 23.96 -23.90 -20.78
C VAL A 66 23.26 -22.57 -21.03
N THR A 67 23.50 -21.94 -22.18
CA THR A 67 22.85 -20.68 -22.55
C THR A 67 21.36 -20.86 -22.84
N VAL A 68 20.98 -21.91 -23.59
CA VAL A 68 19.57 -22.26 -23.85
C VAL A 68 18.82 -22.47 -22.54
N GLU A 69 19.38 -23.29 -21.64
CA GLU A 69 18.78 -23.58 -20.34
C GLU A 69 18.66 -22.31 -19.47
N SER A 70 19.71 -21.49 -19.40
CA SER A 70 19.68 -20.22 -18.67
C SER A 70 18.59 -19.27 -19.18
N LEU A 71 18.43 -19.16 -20.51
CA LEU A 71 17.38 -18.33 -21.12
C LEU A 71 15.98 -18.86 -20.80
N ALA A 72 15.78 -20.19 -20.80
CA ALA A 72 14.51 -20.81 -20.41
C ALA A 72 14.15 -20.49 -18.96
N LEU A 73 15.12 -20.62 -18.03
CA LEU A 73 14.93 -20.31 -16.62
C LEU A 73 14.60 -18.82 -16.39
N GLN A 74 15.31 -17.91 -17.07
CA GLN A 74 15.04 -16.47 -16.99
C GLN A 74 13.66 -16.10 -17.55
N ARG A 75 13.25 -16.73 -18.65
CA ARG A 75 11.92 -16.54 -19.23
C ARG A 75 10.84 -16.97 -18.23
N ASP A 76 11.01 -18.14 -17.62
CA ASP A 76 10.03 -18.69 -16.68
C ASP A 76 9.98 -17.88 -15.39
N TYR A 77 11.12 -17.34 -14.94
CA TYR A 77 11.18 -16.35 -13.87
C TYR A 77 10.30 -15.13 -14.20
N HIS A 78 10.46 -14.52 -15.38
CA HIS A 78 9.68 -13.34 -15.75
C HIS A 78 8.18 -13.64 -15.97
N LYS A 79 7.83 -14.84 -16.43
CA LYS A 79 6.43 -15.29 -16.46
C LYS A 79 5.81 -15.36 -15.06
N ARG A 80 6.54 -15.96 -14.10
CA ARG A 80 6.09 -16.02 -12.69
C ARG A 80 6.00 -14.62 -12.09
N GLN A 81 6.97 -13.75 -12.38
CA GLN A 81 6.98 -12.38 -11.89
C GLN A 81 5.78 -11.59 -12.42
N ALA A 82 5.44 -11.71 -13.70
CA ALA A 82 4.25 -11.10 -14.27
C ALA A 82 2.96 -11.59 -13.57
N ALA A 83 2.85 -12.90 -13.31
CA ALA A 83 1.70 -13.47 -12.60
C ALA A 83 1.59 -12.93 -11.16
N VAL A 84 2.70 -12.85 -10.42
CA VAL A 84 2.72 -12.27 -9.06
C VAL A 84 2.29 -10.80 -9.08
N VAL A 85 2.78 -10.02 -10.05
CA VAL A 85 2.40 -8.60 -10.17
C VAL A 85 0.91 -8.45 -10.49
N ARG A 86 0.34 -9.27 -11.38
CA ARG A 86 -1.10 -9.27 -11.64
C ARG A 86 -1.93 -9.69 -10.44
N MET A 87 -1.46 -10.65 -9.65
CA MET A 87 -2.14 -11.04 -8.41
C MET A 87 -2.16 -9.87 -7.41
N LYS A 88 -1.04 -9.16 -7.25
CA LYS A 88 -0.97 -7.95 -6.42
C LYS A 88 -1.90 -6.85 -6.92
N GLN A 89 -1.99 -6.67 -8.24
CA GLN A 89 -2.93 -5.72 -8.85
C GLN A 89 -4.37 -6.07 -8.50
N ALA A 90 -4.79 -7.32 -8.69
CA ALA A 90 -6.14 -7.76 -8.39
C ALA A 90 -6.49 -7.58 -6.91
N GLN A 91 -5.57 -7.91 -6.00
CA GLN A 91 -5.74 -7.68 -4.57
C GLN A 91 -5.92 -6.19 -4.22
N TYR A 92 -5.14 -5.31 -4.86
CA TYR A 92 -5.25 -3.88 -4.65
C TYR A 92 -6.58 -3.32 -5.19
N GLU A 93 -7.01 -3.77 -6.37
CA GLU A 93 -8.29 -3.38 -6.98
C GLU A 93 -9.49 -3.86 -6.15
N GLU A 94 -9.44 -5.08 -5.61
CA GLU A 94 -10.46 -5.61 -4.72
C GLU A 94 -10.55 -4.79 -3.42
N TYR A 95 -9.41 -4.54 -2.77
CA TYR A 95 -9.36 -3.70 -1.57
C TYR A 95 -9.94 -2.31 -1.83
N LYS A 96 -9.53 -1.67 -2.93
CA LYS A 96 -10.05 -0.37 -3.34
C LYS A 96 -11.57 -0.41 -3.58
N ALA A 97 -12.08 -1.42 -4.27
CA ALA A 97 -13.51 -1.59 -4.52
C ALA A 97 -14.30 -1.78 -3.21
N THR A 98 -13.77 -2.53 -2.24
CA THR A 98 -14.42 -2.67 -0.92
C THR A 98 -14.50 -1.35 -0.16
N LEU A 99 -13.46 -0.53 -0.18
CA LEU A 99 -13.46 0.81 0.41
C LEU A 99 -14.48 1.74 -0.29
N GLU A 100 -14.51 1.72 -1.62
CA GLU A 100 -15.49 2.52 -2.38
C GLU A 100 -16.94 2.08 -2.09
N ASN A 101 -17.17 0.77 -1.92
CA ASN A 101 -18.48 0.24 -1.55
C ASN A 101 -18.88 0.65 -0.13
N GLN A 102 -17.96 0.61 0.84
CA GLN A 102 -18.20 1.12 2.20
C GLN A 102 -18.51 2.62 2.18
N GLN A 103 -17.78 3.40 1.38
CA GLN A 103 -18.04 4.83 1.21
C GLN A 103 -19.42 5.09 0.60
N LYS A 104 -19.81 4.33 -0.43
CA LYS A 104 -21.16 4.38 -1.03
C LYS A 104 -22.23 3.95 -0.02
N GLU A 105 -21.98 2.96 0.82
CA GLU A 105 -22.92 2.53 1.87
C GLU A 105 -23.14 3.65 2.90
N ILE A 106 -22.06 4.31 3.35
CA ILE A 106 -22.15 5.47 4.25
C ILE A 106 -22.92 6.62 3.59
N LEU A 107 -22.63 6.94 2.31
CA LEU A 107 -23.33 8.02 1.58
C LEU A 107 -24.79 7.67 1.28
N SER A 108 -25.09 6.41 0.95
CA SER A 108 -26.47 5.96 0.69
C SER A 108 -27.32 5.86 1.95
N LYS A 109 -26.74 5.55 3.12
CA LYS A 109 -27.40 5.67 4.43
C LYS A 109 -27.70 7.13 4.80
N GLN A 110 -27.03 8.10 4.17
CA GLN A 110 -27.28 9.53 4.33
C GLN A 110 -28.30 10.09 3.33
N ALA A 111 -28.72 9.31 2.32
CA ALA A 111 -29.86 9.67 1.48
C ALA A 111 -31.16 9.39 2.28
N PRO A 112 -32.03 10.39 2.51
CA PRO A 112 -33.18 10.23 3.37
C PRO A 112 -34.18 9.27 2.74
N LYS A 113 -34.26 8.05 3.26
CA LYS A 113 -35.49 7.27 3.17
C LYS A 113 -36.53 8.00 3.99
N GLN A 114 -37.37 8.75 3.31
CA GLN A 114 -38.70 9.00 3.84
C GLN A 114 -39.39 7.66 4.07
N LEU A 115 -40.18 7.66 5.15
CA LEU A 115 -41.34 6.82 5.42
C LEU A 115 -41.18 5.72 6.49
N GLU A 116 -41.82 6.06 7.62
CA GLU A 116 -42.56 5.20 8.57
C GLU A 116 -41.80 4.39 9.65
N LYS A 117 -41.81 4.98 10.87
CA LYS A 117 -42.56 4.51 12.04
C LYS A 117 -42.73 2.98 12.16
N ASP A 118 -41.89 2.33 12.96
CA ASP A 118 -42.29 1.79 14.27
C ASP A 118 -41.13 1.13 15.01
N THR A 119 -41.04 1.47 16.30
CA THR A 119 -40.77 0.60 17.46
C THR A 119 -39.89 -0.64 17.26
N THR A 120 -38.66 -0.62 17.82
CA THR A 120 -38.08 -1.64 18.75
C THR A 120 -36.53 -1.54 18.79
N GLU A 121 -36.02 -1.23 19.99
CA GLU A 121 -34.75 -1.61 20.63
C GLU A 121 -33.45 -1.84 19.81
N LEU A 122 -32.44 -0.98 20.04
CA LEU A 122 -31.04 -1.31 20.43
C LEU A 122 -30.15 -0.03 20.39
N PRO A 123 -29.28 0.22 21.37
CA PRO A 123 -28.48 1.44 21.46
C PRO A 123 -27.11 1.22 20.80
N VAL A 124 -26.99 1.54 19.52
CA VAL A 124 -25.68 1.70 18.87
C VAL A 124 -25.65 3.08 18.23
N ASP A 125 -24.90 3.96 18.88
CA ASP A 125 -24.12 5.03 18.28
C ASP A 125 -24.86 6.09 17.42
N LYS A 126 -25.98 6.61 17.95
CA LYS A 126 -26.70 7.74 17.34
C LYS A 126 -25.97 9.09 17.48
N PHE A 127 -24.88 9.17 18.24
CA PHE A 127 -24.18 10.43 18.49
C PHE A 127 -23.34 10.89 17.29
N ASP A 128 -22.65 9.98 16.60
CA ASP A 128 -21.76 10.33 15.49
C ASP A 128 -22.53 10.75 14.22
N GLY A 129 -23.63 10.04 13.92
CA GLY A 129 -24.52 10.41 12.81
C GLY A 129 -25.25 11.75 13.03
N SER A 130 -25.63 12.04 14.27
CA SER A 130 -26.34 13.28 14.64
C SER A 130 -25.44 14.51 14.55
N LEU A 131 -24.20 14.42 15.05
CA LEU A 131 -23.23 15.52 14.96
C LEU A 131 -22.83 15.80 13.52
N ARG A 132 -22.52 14.75 12.75
CA ARG A 132 -22.18 14.89 11.32
C ARG A 132 -23.32 15.51 10.52
N GLN A 133 -24.57 15.12 10.81
CA GLN A 133 -25.75 15.70 10.18
C GLN A 133 -26.00 17.16 10.60
N ALA A 134 -25.71 17.51 11.86
CA ALA A 134 -25.75 18.90 12.32
C ALA A 134 -24.69 19.76 11.62
N ILE A 135 -23.45 19.26 11.50
CA ILE A 135 -22.35 19.96 10.81
C ILE A 135 -22.71 20.22 9.34
N TYR A 136 -23.17 19.20 8.60
CA TYR A 136 -23.55 19.39 7.19
C TYR A 136 -24.75 20.33 7.02
N ARG A 137 -25.74 20.24 7.92
CA ARG A 137 -26.88 21.17 7.93
C ARG A 137 -26.40 22.61 8.17
N THR A 138 -25.51 22.82 9.14
CA THR A 138 -24.95 24.15 9.41
C THR A 138 -24.14 24.66 8.22
N ILE A 139 -23.37 23.81 7.55
CA ILE A 139 -22.64 24.22 6.32
C ILE A 139 -23.63 24.63 5.23
N GLU A 140 -24.68 23.84 4.97
CA GLU A 140 -25.69 24.14 3.96
C GLU A 140 -26.49 25.42 4.28
N GLU A 141 -26.86 25.63 5.54
CA GLU A 141 -27.52 26.84 6.01
C GLU A 141 -26.63 28.08 5.83
N GLN A 142 -25.33 27.98 6.14
CA GLN A 142 -24.37 29.07 5.98
C GLN A 142 -24.02 29.36 4.51
N ASP A 143 -23.91 28.34 3.66
CA ASP A 143 -23.72 28.53 2.21
C ASP A 143 -24.94 29.20 1.56
N SER A 144 -26.15 28.93 2.07
CA SER A 144 -27.36 29.67 1.68
C SER A 144 -27.27 31.16 2.06
N LEU A 145 -26.62 31.50 3.18
CA LEU A 145 -26.34 32.88 3.57
C LEU A 145 -25.27 33.54 2.68
N LEU A 146 -24.28 32.78 2.22
CA LEU A 146 -23.29 33.27 1.24
C LEU A 146 -23.93 33.58 -0.12
N GLY A 147 -24.95 32.81 -0.53
CA GLY A 147 -25.79 33.12 -1.68
C GLY A 147 -26.57 34.44 -1.52
N LEU A 148 -26.99 34.76 -0.29
CA LEU A 148 -27.65 36.02 0.08
C LEU A 148 -26.69 37.23 0.08
N ILE A 149 -25.42 37.02 0.43
CA ILE A 149 -24.38 38.06 0.42
C ILE A 149 -23.85 38.33 -1.00
N SER A 150 -23.96 37.35 -1.90
CA SER A 150 -23.44 37.46 -3.28
C SER A 150 -24.38 38.14 -4.28
N LEU A 151 -25.57 38.60 -3.85
CA LEU A 151 -26.48 39.38 -4.72
C LEU A 151 -26.17 40.89 -4.64
N PRO A 152 -26.11 41.60 -5.78
CA PRO A 152 -26.05 43.05 -5.75
C PRO A 152 -27.43 43.60 -5.32
N ASN A 153 -27.44 44.23 -4.16
CA ASN A 153 -28.27 45.37 -3.77
C ASN A 153 -29.78 45.26 -4.13
N ASN A 154 -30.56 44.66 -3.24
CA ASN A 154 -31.98 45.00 -3.09
C ASN A 154 -32.27 45.24 -1.61
N GLU A 155 -32.19 46.51 -1.24
CA GLU A 155 -32.69 47.13 -0.03
C GLU A 155 -34.20 46.88 0.11
N ASP A 156 -34.66 45.69 0.52
CA ASP A 156 -36.09 45.48 0.85
C ASP A 156 -36.41 44.18 1.62
N LYS A 157 -35.48 43.67 2.45
CA LYS A 157 -35.85 42.68 3.48
C LYS A 157 -35.26 43.07 4.82
N ALA A 158 -36.11 43.65 5.64
CA ALA A 158 -35.90 43.82 7.07
C ALA A 158 -35.59 42.46 7.73
N PHE A 159 -34.30 42.13 7.85
CA PHE A 159 -33.85 41.10 8.77
C PHE A 159 -34.15 41.58 10.19
N LYS A 160 -35.07 40.89 10.85
CA LYS A 160 -35.41 41.14 12.25
C LYS A 160 -34.18 40.86 13.10
N HIS A 161 -33.47 41.91 13.45
CA HIS A 161 -32.45 41.91 14.49
C HIS A 161 -33.07 41.34 15.78
N PRO A 162 -32.44 40.38 16.48
CA PRO A 162 -32.91 39.94 17.79
C PRO A 162 -32.86 41.14 18.74
N LYS A 163 -34.03 41.70 19.07
CA LYS A 163 -34.14 42.92 19.89
C LYS A 163 -33.90 42.69 21.38
N ASP A 164 -33.80 41.44 21.80
CA ASP A 164 -33.74 41.11 23.22
C ASP A 164 -32.34 40.63 23.63
N THR A 165 -31.60 41.53 24.27
CA THR A 165 -30.27 41.26 24.85
C THR A 165 -30.29 40.08 25.82
N GLY A 166 -31.44 39.81 26.48
CA GLY A 166 -31.60 38.66 27.36
C GLY A 166 -31.46 37.32 26.63
N THR A 167 -32.08 37.21 25.45
CA THR A 167 -32.00 36.00 24.62
C THR A 167 -30.57 35.72 24.16
N VAL A 168 -29.85 36.76 23.71
CA VAL A 168 -28.44 36.64 23.28
C VAL A 168 -27.54 36.20 24.43
N ILE A 169 -27.77 36.71 25.64
CA ILE A 169 -27.00 36.34 26.83
C ILE A 169 -27.25 34.87 27.22
N GLU A 170 -28.49 34.39 27.14
CA GLU A 170 -28.82 32.99 27.45
C GLU A 170 -28.26 32.01 26.41
N GLU A 171 -28.31 32.36 25.13
CA GLU A 171 -27.64 31.59 24.07
C GLU A 171 -26.12 31.54 24.30
N LEU A 172 -25.51 32.69 24.61
CA LEU A 172 -24.08 32.76 24.88
C LEU A 172 -23.68 31.95 26.12
N LYS A 173 -24.48 31.98 27.19
CA LYS A 173 -24.27 31.13 28.38
C LYS A 173 -24.37 29.65 28.03
N THR A 174 -25.35 29.27 27.22
CA THR A 174 -25.56 27.88 26.80
C THR A 174 -24.37 27.38 25.99
N VAL A 175 -23.91 28.15 25.00
CA VAL A 175 -22.72 27.83 24.20
C VAL A 175 -21.47 27.78 25.06
N ASN A 176 -21.30 28.70 26.01
CA ASN A 176 -20.15 28.70 26.91
C ASN A 176 -20.15 27.48 27.84
N CYS A 177 -21.32 27.05 28.32
CA CYS A 177 -21.47 25.83 29.10
C CYS A 177 -21.09 24.59 28.27
N GLN A 178 -21.60 24.49 27.03
CA GLN A 178 -21.25 23.41 26.11
C GLN A 178 -19.75 23.38 25.83
N LEU A 179 -19.12 24.54 25.62
CA LEU A 179 -17.69 24.66 25.40
C LEU A 179 -16.90 24.14 26.61
N ARG A 180 -17.28 24.53 27.83
CA ARG A 180 -16.62 24.04 29.06
C ARG A 180 -16.75 22.53 29.21
N CYS A 181 -17.94 21.97 28.95
CA CYS A 181 -18.16 20.53 28.99
C CYS A 181 -17.30 19.80 27.94
N LEU A 182 -17.22 20.32 26.71
CA LEU A 182 -16.39 19.74 25.66
C LEU A 182 -14.91 19.78 26.01
N VAL A 183 -14.42 20.92 26.51
CA VAL A 183 -13.03 21.06 26.97
C VAL A 183 -12.73 20.06 28.10
N GLY A 184 -13.65 19.90 29.05
CA GLY A 184 -13.53 18.88 30.10
C GLY A 184 -13.40 17.46 29.54
N SER A 185 -14.27 17.08 28.61
CA SER A 185 -14.21 15.77 27.95
C SER A 185 -12.90 15.54 27.19
N LEU A 186 -12.40 16.56 26.48
CA LEU A 186 -11.14 16.47 25.75
C LEU A 186 -9.94 16.32 26.69
N LEU A 187 -9.93 17.05 27.81
CA LEU A 187 -8.88 16.89 28.83
C LEU A 187 -8.89 15.49 29.44
N SER A 188 -10.07 14.94 29.76
CA SER A 188 -10.16 13.56 30.26
C SER A 188 -9.73 12.51 29.22
N GLN A 189 -10.05 12.72 27.94
CA GLN A 189 -9.59 11.84 26.87
C GLN A 189 -8.07 11.93 26.69
N LEU A 190 -7.49 13.12 26.82
CA LEU A 190 -6.04 13.32 26.76
C LEU A 190 -5.34 12.57 27.90
N GLU A 191 -5.81 12.74 29.14
CA GLU A 191 -5.27 12.05 30.31
C GLU A 191 -5.31 10.53 30.15
N ALA A 192 -6.44 9.98 29.65
CA ALA A 192 -6.57 8.55 29.38
C ALA A 192 -5.57 8.05 28.32
N LYS A 193 -5.29 8.86 27.29
CA LYS A 193 -4.32 8.53 26.24
C LYS A 193 -2.88 8.63 26.73
N GLU A 194 -2.57 9.61 27.56
CA GLU A 194 -1.25 9.71 28.21
C GLU A 194 -0.98 8.52 29.12
N GLU A 195 -2.00 8.02 29.84
CA GLU A 195 -1.91 6.79 30.64
C GLU A 195 -1.62 5.55 29.77
N GLU A 196 -2.36 5.38 28.67
CA GLU A 196 -2.15 4.27 27.72
C GLU A 196 -0.72 4.28 27.16
N VAL A 197 -0.23 5.45 26.74
CA VAL A 197 1.14 5.62 26.25
C VAL A 197 2.16 5.26 27.33
N ARG A 198 1.93 5.66 28.58
CA ARG A 198 2.81 5.31 29.70
C ARG A 198 2.87 3.81 29.91
N GLN A 199 1.73 3.13 29.90
CA GLN A 199 1.64 1.68 30.04
C GLN A 199 2.33 0.93 28.89
N LEU A 200 2.11 1.35 27.64
CA LEU A 200 2.78 0.76 26.48
C LEU A 200 4.29 0.98 26.51
N THR A 201 4.73 2.17 26.94
CA THR A 201 6.15 2.49 27.10
C THR A 201 6.80 1.63 28.19
N GLU A 202 6.11 1.42 29.32
CA GLU A 202 6.57 0.53 30.39
C GLU A 202 6.62 -0.93 29.94
N GLN A 203 5.64 -1.41 29.19
CA GLN A 203 5.66 -2.77 28.60
C GLN A 203 6.81 -2.96 27.61
N LEU A 204 7.07 -1.97 26.75
CA LEU A 204 8.19 -2.00 25.81
C LEU A 204 9.53 -1.98 26.55
N HIS A 205 9.63 -1.17 27.61
CA HIS A 205 10.79 -1.17 28.49
C HIS A 205 10.98 -2.52 29.20
N ALA A 206 9.93 -3.13 29.74
CA ALA A 206 9.99 -4.46 30.37
C ALA A 206 10.41 -5.57 29.37
N ALA A 207 9.89 -5.52 28.14
CA ALA A 207 10.27 -6.44 27.08
C ALA A 207 11.72 -6.26 26.59
N SER A 208 12.23 -5.02 26.59
CA SER A 208 13.60 -4.70 26.15
C SER A 208 14.66 -4.85 27.24
N VAL A 209 14.29 -4.74 28.52
CA VAL A 209 15.19 -4.84 29.68
C VAL A 209 15.22 -6.23 30.30
N SER A 210 14.48 -7.22 29.77
CA SER A 210 14.70 -8.63 30.14
C SER A 210 16.14 -9.03 29.76
N PRO A 211 17.06 -9.20 30.73
CA PRO A 211 18.41 -9.63 30.43
C PRO A 211 18.34 -11.12 30.13
N ASN A 212 18.90 -11.53 28.99
CA ASN A 212 19.11 -12.94 28.64
C ASN A 212 19.65 -13.72 29.85
N ASP A 213 19.02 -14.82 30.22
CA ASP A 213 19.73 -16.10 30.36
C ASP A 213 18.78 -17.29 30.50
N ASP A 214 19.15 -18.35 29.79
CA ASP A 214 18.96 -19.76 30.13
C ASP A 214 17.63 -20.18 30.75
N THR A 215 16.75 -20.69 29.89
CA THR A 215 16.09 -22.01 30.02
C THR A 215 14.73 -21.96 29.36
N ARG A 216 14.61 -22.56 28.18
CA ARG A 216 13.63 -23.63 27.91
C ARG A 216 13.69 -24.01 26.43
N LEU A 217 14.19 -25.22 26.25
CA LEU A 217 13.90 -26.11 25.13
C LEU A 217 12.41 -26.04 24.73
N ASP A 218 12.18 -26.34 23.46
CA ASP A 218 10.89 -26.70 22.84
C ASP A 218 10.18 -25.60 22.03
N ASN A 219 10.75 -25.25 20.87
CA ASN A 219 9.94 -24.86 19.71
C ASN A 219 10.55 -25.36 18.39
N PRO A 220 9.90 -26.29 17.65
CA PRO A 220 10.49 -26.98 16.49
C PRO A 220 10.48 -26.20 15.15
N HIS A 221 10.24 -24.89 15.12
CA HIS A 221 10.07 -24.15 13.85
C HIS A 221 10.91 -22.89 13.62
N SER A 222 12.01 -22.69 14.35
CA SER A 222 13.04 -21.71 13.94
C SER A 222 14.21 -22.43 13.29
N LEU A 223 14.40 -22.21 11.98
CA LEU A 223 15.57 -22.67 11.23
C LEU A 223 16.82 -21.95 11.77
N ARG A 224 17.45 -22.60 12.76
CA ARG A 224 18.72 -22.19 13.37
C ARG A 224 19.83 -22.44 12.35
N LEU A 225 20.17 -21.43 11.56
CA LEU A 225 21.37 -21.48 10.73
C LEU A 225 22.59 -21.51 11.66
N ALA A 226 23.48 -22.48 11.43
CA ALA A 226 24.74 -22.57 12.16
C ALA A 226 25.59 -21.30 11.89
N PRO A 227 26.34 -20.78 12.88
CA PRO A 227 27.29 -19.71 12.64
C PRO A 227 28.26 -20.16 11.55
N LEU A 228 28.36 -19.38 10.47
CA LEU A 228 29.25 -19.70 9.36
C LEU A 228 30.71 -19.74 9.86
N PRO A 229 31.52 -20.71 9.42
CA PRO A 229 32.93 -20.73 9.77
C PRO A 229 33.61 -19.43 9.33
N PRO A 230 34.60 -18.92 10.07
CA PRO A 230 35.30 -17.70 9.72
C PRO A 230 35.93 -17.87 8.33
N LEU A 231 35.50 -17.03 7.39
CA LEU A 231 35.97 -17.07 6.00
C LEU A 231 37.46 -16.73 5.99
N THR A 232 38.26 -17.60 5.36
CA THR A 232 39.66 -17.31 5.06
C THR A 232 39.75 -16.02 4.23
N PRO A 233 40.70 -15.11 4.51
CA PRO A 233 40.85 -13.87 3.76
C PRO A 233 40.96 -14.15 2.26
N LEU A 234 40.16 -13.48 1.46
CA LEU A 234 40.21 -13.58 0.00
C LEU A 234 41.50 -12.88 -0.47
N GLU A 235 42.54 -13.65 -0.81
CA GLU A 235 43.70 -13.09 -1.49
C GLU A 235 43.26 -12.61 -2.88
N MET A 236 43.29 -11.29 -3.08
CA MET A 236 43.03 -10.73 -4.40
C MET A 236 44.21 -11.08 -5.33
N PRO A 237 43.93 -11.52 -6.57
CA PRO A 237 44.99 -11.77 -7.54
C PRO A 237 45.82 -10.49 -7.76
N LEU A 238 47.14 -10.62 -7.65
CA LEU A 238 48.09 -9.56 -7.99
C LEU A 238 48.02 -9.36 -9.51
N PHE A 239 47.27 -8.35 -9.93
CA PHE A 239 47.30 -7.88 -11.30
C PHE A 239 48.56 -7.03 -11.52
N ASP A 240 49.56 -7.59 -12.20
CA ASP A 240 50.70 -6.81 -12.69
C ASP A 240 50.27 -5.99 -13.91
N PHE A 241 50.00 -4.70 -13.70
CA PHE A 241 49.70 -3.74 -14.77
C PHE A 241 50.95 -3.16 -15.45
N THR A 242 52.13 -3.71 -15.20
CA THR A 242 53.37 -3.29 -15.87
C THR A 242 53.74 -4.29 -16.95
N SER A 243 53.06 -4.21 -18.09
CA SER A 243 53.55 -4.75 -19.35
C SER A 243 53.43 -3.63 -20.38
N THR A 244 54.52 -2.89 -20.53
CA THR A 244 54.83 -2.04 -21.68
C THR A 244 55.26 -2.90 -22.86
#